data_AF-A0A256XGR4-F1
#
_entry.id   AF-A0A256XGR4-F1
#
_cell.length_a   1.000
_cell.length_b   1.000
_cell.length_c   1.000
_cell.angle_alpha   90.00
_cell.angle_beta   90.00
_cell.angle_gamma   90.00
#
_symmetry.space_group_name_H-M   'P 1'
#
loop_
_entity.id
_entity.type
_entity.pdbx_description
1 polymer ?
#
loop_
_entity_poly.entity_id
_entity_poly.type
_entity_poly.pdbx_seq_one_letter_code
_entity_poly.pdbx_strand_id
1 'polypeptide(L)' 'MVEGVKKKILDFLTSRRGQEFSVDEIAKAVGEERLNVVKAQLTRLVKEGKIVRTDGKYKAP' A
#
# COMPACT_ATOMS: atom_id res chain seq x y z
N MET A 1 -8.77 12.43 8.49
CA MET A 1 -7.39 12.00 8.77
C MET A 1 -6.96 10.98 7.73
N VAL A 2 -6.18 11.39 6.72
CA VAL A 2 -5.74 10.52 5.60
C VAL A 2 -4.36 9.90 5.87
N GLU A 3 -3.60 10.47 6.81
CA GLU A 3 -2.26 10.00 7.21
C GLU A 3 -2.25 8.59 7.81
N GLY A 4 -3.33 8.20 8.52
CA GLY A 4 -3.44 6.86 9.10
C GLY A 4 -3.43 5.75 8.06
N VAL A 5 -4.03 5.98 6.88
CA VAL A 5 -4.10 4.97 5.82
C VAL A 5 -2.72 4.74 5.20
N LYS A 6 -1.97 5.81 4.92
CA LYS A 6 -0.61 5.72 4.39
C LYS A 6 0.30 4.91 5.32
N LYS A 7 0.26 5.19 6.62
CA LYS A 7 1.05 4.45 7.62
C LYS A 7 0.65 2.97 7.66
N LYS A 8 -0.64 2.67 7.75
CA LYS A 8 -1.14 1.27 7.75
C LYS A 8 -0.70 0.48 6.52
N ILE A 9 -0.77 1.08 5.33
CA ILE A 9 -0.30 0.43 4.08
C ILE A 9 1.19 0.12 4.17
N LEU A 10 1.99 1.09 4.62
CA LEU A 10 3.43 0.90 4.73
C LEU A 10 3.80 -0.16 5.77
N ASP A 11 3.18 -0.13 6.95
CA ASP A 11 3.34 -1.15 8.00
C ASP A 11 3.01 -2.55 7.45
N PHE A 12 1.84 -2.70 6.81
CA PHE A 12 1.40 -3.97 6.23
C PHE A 12 2.41 -4.54 5.20
N LEU A 13 2.86 -3.72 4.25
CA LEU A 13 3.80 -4.16 3.22
C LEU A 13 5.20 -4.44 3.80
N THR A 14 5.62 -3.68 4.82
CA THR A 14 6.92 -3.87 5.47
C THR A 14 6.94 -5.13 6.34
N SER A 15 5.86 -5.41 7.08
CA SER A 15 5.73 -6.67 7.84
C SER A 15 5.67 -7.90 6.95
N ARG A 16 5.38 -7.73 5.65
CA ARG A 16 5.31 -8.79 4.63
C ARG A 16 6.34 -8.57 3.52
N ARG A 17 7.54 -8.13 3.89
CA ARG A 17 8.63 -7.79 2.97
C ARG A 17 8.87 -8.90 1.94
N GLY A 18 9.01 -8.52 0.67
CA GLY A 18 9.19 -9.45 -0.44
C GLY A 18 7.91 -10.06 -1.01
N GLN A 19 6.76 -9.96 -0.33
CA GLN A 19 5.47 -10.40 -0.85
C GLN A 19 4.77 -9.29 -1.63
N GLU A 20 4.04 -9.67 -2.68
CA GLU A 20 3.37 -8.77 -3.60
C GLU A 20 1.86 -8.81 -3.40
N PHE A 21 1.26 -7.65 -3.14
CA PHE A 21 -0.18 -7.53 -2.87
C PHE A 21 -0.85 -6.62 -3.90
N SER A 22 -2.06 -7.00 -4.31
CA SER A 22 -2.94 -6.14 -5.09
C SER A 22 -3.53 -5.00 -4.24
N VAL A 23 -4.07 -3.98 -4.90
CA VAL A 23 -4.76 -2.87 -4.22
C VAL A 23 -5.90 -3.36 -3.34
N ASP A 24 -6.65 -4.38 -3.79
CA ASP A 24 -7.80 -4.93 -3.07
C ASP A 24 -7.38 -5.64 -1.78
N GLU A 25 -6.31 -6.44 -1.85
CA GLU A 25 -5.75 -7.13 -0.68
C GLU A 25 -5.22 -6.14 0.36
N ILE A 26 -4.54 -5.09 -0.11
CA ILE A 26 -4.03 -4.03 0.76
C ILE A 26 -5.20 -3.28 1.41
N ALA A 27 -6.23 -2.92 0.64
CA ALA A 27 -7.41 -2.23 1.13
C ALA A 27 -8.12 -3.02 2.24
N LYS A 28 -8.33 -4.32 2.02
CA LYS A 28 -8.88 -5.25 3.02
C LYS A 28 -8.01 -5.33 4.26
N ALA A 29 -6.69 -5.45 4.10
CA ALA A 29 -5.77 -5.59 5.22
C ALA A 29 -5.70 -4.33 6.10
N VAL A 30 -5.81 -3.14 5.51
CA VAL A 30 -5.76 -1.87 6.26
C VAL A 30 -7.15 -1.40 6.75
N GLY A 31 -8.22 -2.11 6.36
CA GLY A 31 -9.60 -1.80 6.70
C GLY A 31 -10.09 -0.51 6.05
N GLU A 32 -9.71 -0.27 4.78
CA GLU A 32 -10.11 0.92 4.03
C GLU A 32 -10.93 0.50 2.79
N GLU A 33 -12.22 0.82 2.80
CA GLU A 33 -13.15 0.45 1.72
C GLU A 33 -12.97 1.34 0.48
N ARG A 34 -12.43 2.56 0.65
CA ARG A 34 -12.23 3.50 -0.46
C ARG A 34 -10.95 3.17 -1.22
N LEU A 35 -11.07 2.30 -2.22
CA LEU A 35 -9.95 1.90 -3.09
C LEU A 35 -9.22 3.11 -3.74
N ASN A 36 -9.93 4.19 -4.04
CA ASN A 36 -9.31 5.41 -4.61
C ASN A 36 -8.33 6.07 -3.62
N VAL A 37 -8.65 6.07 -2.32
CA VAL A 37 -7.75 6.58 -1.28
C VAL A 37 -6.50 5.70 -1.17
N VAL A 38 -6.68 4.38 -1.18
CA VAL A 38 -5.59 3.40 -1.14
C VAL A 38 -4.68 3.57 -2.36
N LYS A 39 -5.22 3.65 -3.57
CA LYS A 39 -4.45 3.90 -4.81
C LYS A 39 -3.66 5.20 -4.75
N ALA A 40 -4.27 6.28 -4.25
CA ALA A 40 -3.60 7.56 -4.09
C ALA A 40 -2.43 7.48 -3.10
N GLN A 41 -2.60 6.79 -1.96
CA GLN A 41 -1.51 6.60 -0.99
C GLN A 41 -0.41 5.67 -1.52
N LEU A 42 -0.76 4.58 -2.20
CA LEU A 42 0.21 3.69 -2.85
C LEU A 42 1.06 4.44 -3.88
N THR A 43 0.43 5.30 -4.70
CA THR A 43 1.16 6.14 -5.67
C THR A 43 2.15 7.08 -4.98
N ARG A 44 1.78 7.67 -3.83
CA ARG A 44 2.68 8.50 -3.02
C ARG A 44 3.85 7.70 -2.46
N LEU A 45 3.57 6.54 -1.87
CA LEU A 45 4.60 5.66 -1.30
C LEU A 45 5.59 5.15 -2.35
N VAL A 46 5.13 4.87 -3.57
CA VAL A 46 6.00 4.53 -4.71
C VAL A 46 6.88 5.72 -5.09
N LYS A 47 6.31 6.93 -5.21
CA LYS A 47 7.08 8.16 -5.49
C LYS A 47 8.12 8.47 -4.41
N GLU A 48 7.82 8.14 -3.15
CA GLU A 48 8.74 8.29 -2.02
C GLU A 48 9.79 7.16 -1.93
N GLY A 49 9.74 6.17 -2.84
CA GLY A 49 10.66 5.02 -2.84
C GLY A 49 10.47 4.07 -1.65
N LYS A 50 9.35 4.17 -0.93
CA LYS A 50 9.05 3.34 0.24
C LYS A 50 8.52 1.95 -0.13
N ILE A 51 7.91 1.83 -1.31
CA ILE A 51 7.38 0.58 -1.86
C ILE A 51 7.64 0.54 -3.36
N VAL A 52 7.63 -0.66 -3.94
CA VAL A 52 7.81 -0.92 -5.37
C VAL A 52 6.51 -1.43 -5.95
N ARG A 53 6.16 -0.98 -7.16
CA ARG A 53 5.05 -1.52 -7.95
C ARG A 53 5.58 -2.46 -9.03
N THR A 54 5.12 -3.70 -9.03
CA THR A 54 5.41 -4.71 -10.06
C THR A 54 4.10 -5.23 -10.60
N ASP A 55 3.84 -5.14 -11.91
CA ASP A 55 2.68 -5.77 -12.57
C ASP A 55 1.31 -5.51 -11.87
N GLY A 56 1.08 -4.28 -11.42
CA GLY A 56 -0.15 -3.91 -10.72
C GLY A 56 -0.24 -4.34 -9.24
N LYS A 57 0.79 -5.02 -8.72
CA LYS A 57 0.99 -5.34 -7.30
C LYS A 57 2.02 -4.43 -6.65
N TYR A 58 2.03 -4.42 -5.33
CA TYR A 58 2.89 -3.58 -4.51
C TYR A 58 3.61 -4.42 -3.45
N LYS A 59 4.89 -4.10 -3.22
CA LYS A 59 5.71 -4.73 -2.17
C LYS A 59 6.62 -3.71 -1.51
N ALA A 60 7.01 -3.96 -0.27
CA ALA A 60 8.15 -3.25 0.31
C ALA A 60 9.46 -3.72 -0.37
N PRO A 61 10.41 -2.81 -0.66
CA PRO A 61 11.76 -3.18 -1.09
C PRO A 61 12.51 -3.94 0.00
#